data_AF-A0A1A7YVH8-F1
#
_entry.id   AF-A0A1A7YVH8-F1
#
_cell.length_a   1.000
_cell.length_b   1.000
_cell.length_c   1.000
_cell.angle_alpha   90.00
_cell.angle_beta   90.00
_cell.angle_gamma   90.00
#
_symmetry.space_group_name_H-M   'P 1'
#
loop_
_entity.id
_entity.type
_entity.pdbx_description
1 polymer ?
#
loop_
_entity_poly.entity_id
_entity_poly.type
_entity_poly.pdbx_seq_one_letter_code
_entity_poly.pdbx_strand_id
1 'polypeptide(L)'
;VKVRSDSDRSWSFNISHQGDYAVLAAEQGLQVGVDVMKTTMPGSSSVPEFFRIMTRQFTAYEWSTIQSAGSEYQQLAAFYRHWTLKESFIKAIGTGLGFNLQRVEFHLSSEPLTQGRVLRHTKMLLDEEEEREWLFEESLLDAEHHIAVALGPEDKAGPATPPPLTTTMFTLLSFDELIASASPLTEEDPAYWDEFKMKDEAPQRQRDAQISR
;
A
#
# COMPACT_ATOMS: atom_id res chain seq x y z
N VAL A 1 31.17 5.47 -0.92
CA VAL A 1 31.32 6.94 -0.80
C VAL A 1 30.12 7.45 -0.01
N LYS A 2 30.32 8.01 1.18
CA LYS A 2 29.23 8.52 2.01
C LYS A 2 29.14 10.03 1.75
N VAL A 3 28.25 10.43 0.84
CA VAL A 3 27.94 11.85 0.63
C VAL A 3 27.03 12.26 1.79
N ARG A 4 27.57 12.99 2.76
CA ARG A 4 26.76 13.72 3.73
C ARG A 4 26.39 15.05 3.08
N SER A 5 25.11 15.24 2.75
CA SER A 5 24.56 16.56 2.48
C SER A 5 24.19 17.23 3.82
N ASP A 6 24.15 18.57 3.83
CA ASP A 6 23.87 19.47 4.97
C ASP A 6 22.48 19.31 5.64
N SER A 7 21.81 18.19 5.43
CA SER A 7 20.55 17.84 6.05
C SER A 7 20.80 16.80 7.15
N ASP A 8 20.67 17.19 8.41
CA ASP A 8 20.86 16.35 9.62
C ASP A 8 19.76 15.25 9.77
N ARG A 9 18.98 14.98 8.72
CA ARG A 9 17.80 14.11 8.69
C ARG A 9 18.03 12.90 7.80
N SER A 10 17.60 11.73 8.27
CA SER A 10 17.72 10.49 7.49
C SER A 10 16.67 10.41 6.37
N TRP A 11 17.00 9.68 5.31
CA TRP A 11 16.06 9.35 4.24
C TRP A 11 15.41 8.00 4.52
N SER A 12 14.10 7.95 4.34
CA SER A 12 13.30 6.73 4.37
C SER A 12 12.63 6.54 3.01
N PHE A 13 12.53 5.31 2.54
CA PHE A 13 11.76 4.98 1.34
C PHE A 13 11.05 3.64 1.50
N ASN A 14 9.96 3.47 0.78
CA ASN A 14 9.22 2.22 0.73
C ASN A 14 8.66 1.99 -0.68
N ILE A 15 8.46 0.71 -1.03
CA ILE A 15 7.98 0.28 -2.35
C ILE A 15 6.82 -0.70 -2.14
N SER A 16 5.81 -0.61 -3.00
CA SER A 16 4.80 -1.65 -3.14
C SER A 16 4.54 -1.94 -4.61
N HIS A 17 3.99 -3.11 -4.92
CA HIS A 17 3.57 -3.44 -6.27
C HIS A 17 2.37 -4.39 -6.21
N GLN A 18 1.36 -4.11 -7.03
CA GLN A 18 0.23 -5.00 -7.23
C GLN A 18 -0.53 -4.61 -8.49
N GLY A 19 -1.08 -5.61 -9.18
CA GLY A 19 -1.76 -5.39 -10.45
C GLY A 19 -0.77 -4.86 -11.46
N ASP A 20 -1.07 -3.70 -12.02
CA ASP A 20 -0.36 -3.14 -13.16
C ASP A 20 0.74 -2.13 -12.76
N TYR A 21 0.92 -1.86 -11.46
CA TYR A 21 1.81 -0.82 -10.95
C TYR A 21 2.80 -1.31 -9.90
N ALA A 22 3.98 -0.70 -9.94
CA ALA A 22 4.91 -0.58 -8.82
C ALA A 22 4.96 0.90 -8.39
N VAL A 23 4.93 1.14 -7.09
CA VAL A 23 4.90 2.48 -6.49
C VAL A 23 6.05 2.64 -5.51
N LEU A 24 6.61 3.84 -5.43
CA LEU A 24 7.67 4.21 -4.49
C LEU A 24 7.28 5.51 -3.79
N ALA A 25 7.44 5.54 -2.47
CA ALA A 25 7.38 6.76 -1.67
C ALA A 25 8.70 6.93 -0.93
N ALA A 26 9.20 8.16 -0.86
CA ALA A 26 10.43 8.48 -0.16
C ALA A 26 10.31 9.85 0.51
N GLU A 27 10.79 9.94 1.75
CA GLU A 27 10.72 11.15 2.56
C GLU A 27 12.00 11.36 3.36
N GLN A 28 12.26 12.62 3.71
CA GLN A 28 13.40 12.99 4.53
C GLN A 28 12.96 13.45 5.92
N GLY A 29 13.44 12.76 6.96
CA GLY A 29 13.12 13.05 8.36
C GLY A 29 11.74 12.55 8.81
N LEU A 30 11.14 11.62 8.06
CA LEU A 30 9.91 10.92 8.39
C LEU A 30 10.09 9.42 8.13
N GLN A 31 9.33 8.59 8.85
CA GLN A 31 9.08 7.21 8.41
C GLN A 31 8.05 7.23 7.29
N VAL A 32 8.26 6.36 6.30
CA VAL A 32 7.34 6.24 5.15
C VAL A 32 7.06 4.78 4.87
N GLY A 33 5.79 4.47 4.66
CA GLY A 33 5.32 3.20 4.11
C GLY A 33 4.32 3.46 3.00
N VAL A 34 4.37 2.69 1.93
CA VAL A 34 3.44 2.79 0.81
C VAL A 34 2.84 1.43 0.51
N ASP A 35 1.55 1.42 0.20
CA ASP A 35 0.91 0.25 -0.37
C ASP A 35 0.03 0.60 -1.56
N VAL A 36 -0.11 -0.35 -2.49
CA VAL A 36 -0.98 -0.25 -3.66
C VAL A 36 -1.78 -1.54 -3.79
N MET A 37 -3.10 -1.42 -3.96
CA MET A 37 -4.00 -2.56 -4.10
C MET A 37 -4.98 -2.34 -5.26
N LYS A 38 -5.13 -3.37 -6.10
CA LYS A 38 -6.15 -3.41 -7.16
C LYS A 38 -7.44 -4.01 -6.64
N THR A 39 -8.55 -3.29 -6.76
CA THR A 39 -9.88 -3.83 -6.47
C THR A 39 -10.23 -4.93 -7.47
N THR A 40 -10.29 -6.16 -6.99
CA THR A 40 -10.61 -7.34 -7.80
C THR A 40 -11.70 -8.18 -7.16
N MET A 41 -12.56 -8.78 -7.99
CA MET A 41 -13.53 -9.78 -7.53
C MET A 41 -12.78 -11.02 -7.03
N PRO A 42 -13.20 -11.62 -5.90
CA PRO A 42 -12.62 -12.87 -5.44
C PRO A 42 -12.80 -13.96 -6.51
N GLY A 43 -11.71 -14.67 -6.84
CA GLY A 43 -11.69 -15.54 -8.03
C GLY A 43 -12.62 -16.75 -7.96
N SER A 44 -12.64 -17.47 -6.84
CA SER A 44 -13.41 -18.71 -6.66
C SER A 44 -14.40 -18.67 -5.50
N SER A 45 -14.58 -17.51 -4.85
CA SER A 45 -15.47 -17.33 -3.70
C SER A 45 -16.41 -16.16 -3.93
N SER A 46 -17.54 -16.14 -3.22
CA SER A 46 -18.39 -14.94 -3.16
C SER A 46 -17.74 -13.84 -2.30
N VAL A 47 -18.18 -12.60 -2.45
CA VAL A 47 -17.70 -11.48 -1.61
C VAL A 47 -17.97 -11.72 -0.11
N PRO A 48 -19.16 -12.20 0.31
CA PRO A 48 -19.39 -12.54 1.72
C PRO A 48 -18.43 -13.61 2.27
N GLU A 49 -18.11 -14.63 1.47
CA GLU A 49 -17.20 -15.69 1.90
C GLU A 49 -15.75 -15.18 2.01
N PHE A 50 -15.32 -14.33 1.07
CA PHE A 50 -14.04 -13.64 1.15
C PHE A 50 -13.95 -12.78 2.44
N PHE A 51 -14.98 -11.99 2.74
CA PHE A 51 -15.03 -11.18 3.97
C PHE A 51 -15.02 -12.03 5.25
N ARG A 52 -15.69 -13.18 5.24
CA ARG A 52 -15.67 -14.13 6.36
C ARG A 52 -14.25 -14.62 6.66
N ILE A 53 -13.43 -14.88 5.63
CA ILE A 53 -12.03 -15.29 5.78
C ILE A 53 -11.18 -14.13 6.32
N MET A 54 -11.42 -12.92 5.83
CA MET A 54 -10.65 -11.73 6.20
C MET A 54 -11.12 -11.07 7.50
N THR A 55 -12.13 -11.60 8.18
CA THR A 55 -12.79 -10.96 9.34
C THR A 55 -11.81 -10.54 10.44
N ARG A 56 -10.76 -11.33 10.68
CA ARG A 56 -9.75 -11.06 11.73
C ARG A 56 -8.80 -9.91 11.42
N GLN A 57 -8.84 -9.35 10.21
CA GLN A 57 -7.89 -8.33 9.78
C GLN A 57 -8.40 -6.89 10.00
N PHE A 58 -9.69 -6.74 10.32
CA PHE A 58 -10.31 -5.44 10.54
C PHE A 58 -11.07 -5.42 11.86
N THR A 59 -11.28 -4.22 12.39
CA THR A 59 -12.12 -4.00 13.57
C THR A 59 -13.61 -4.05 13.21
N ALA A 60 -14.46 -4.06 14.23
CA ALA A 60 -15.91 -4.00 14.03
C ALA A 60 -16.36 -2.68 13.36
N TYR A 61 -15.69 -1.57 13.68
CA TYR A 61 -15.98 -0.27 13.07
C TYR A 61 -15.65 -0.27 11.57
N GLU A 62 -14.45 -0.75 11.20
CA GLU A 62 -14.02 -0.85 9.81
C GLU A 62 -14.96 -1.78 9.02
N TRP A 63 -15.32 -2.94 9.58
CA TRP A 63 -16.30 -3.83 8.96
C TRP A 63 -17.66 -3.18 8.77
N SER A 64 -18.14 -2.40 9.73
CA SER A 64 -19.40 -1.67 9.59
C SER A 64 -19.36 -0.69 8.42
N THR A 65 -18.22 -0.02 8.21
CA THR A 65 -18.03 0.91 7.09
C THR A 65 -17.96 0.13 5.76
N ILE A 66 -17.13 -0.91 5.70
CA ILE A 66 -16.96 -1.78 4.52
C ILE A 66 -18.31 -2.37 4.07
N GLN A 67 -19.09 -2.93 5.00
CA GLN A 67 -20.35 -3.61 4.70
C GLN A 67 -21.51 -2.64 4.46
N SER A 68 -21.42 -1.39 4.92
CA SER A 68 -22.42 -0.36 4.65
C SER A 68 -22.34 0.20 3.22
N ALA A 69 -21.26 -0.10 2.48
CA ALA A 69 -21.15 0.30 1.09
C ALA A 69 -22.20 -0.43 0.22
N GLY A 70 -22.62 0.23 -0.86
CA GLY A 70 -23.79 -0.17 -1.64
C GLY A 70 -23.66 -1.53 -2.32
N SER A 71 -23.05 -1.58 -3.51
CA SER A 71 -22.86 -2.84 -4.24
C SER A 71 -21.70 -3.66 -3.67
N GLU A 72 -21.65 -4.97 -3.94
CA GLU A 72 -20.52 -5.82 -3.56
C GLU A 72 -19.17 -5.28 -4.05
N TYR A 73 -19.14 -4.67 -5.24
CA TYR A 73 -17.94 -4.02 -5.75
C TYR A 73 -17.55 -2.80 -4.91
N GLN A 74 -18.51 -1.99 -4.48
CA GLN A 74 -18.24 -0.85 -3.60
C GLN A 74 -17.75 -1.31 -2.21
N GLN A 75 -18.28 -2.43 -1.70
CA GLN A 75 -17.79 -3.05 -0.47
C GLN A 75 -16.35 -3.55 -0.64
N LEU A 76 -16.03 -4.20 -1.76
CA LEU A 76 -14.66 -4.59 -2.09
C LEU A 76 -13.72 -3.38 -2.20
N ALA A 77 -14.14 -2.30 -2.85
CA ALA A 77 -13.35 -1.08 -2.94
C ALA A 77 -13.09 -0.47 -1.56
N ALA A 78 -14.08 -0.45 -0.67
CA ALA A 78 -13.91 -0.03 0.72
C ALA A 78 -12.95 -0.96 1.49
N PHE A 79 -13.08 -2.28 1.29
CA PHE A 79 -12.18 -3.28 1.86
C PHE A 79 -10.72 -3.04 1.42
N TYR A 80 -10.47 -2.92 0.12
CA TYR A 80 -9.11 -2.72 -0.40
C TYR A 80 -8.55 -1.37 0.04
N ARG A 81 -9.37 -0.31 0.12
CA ARG A 81 -8.96 0.98 0.69
C ARG A 81 -8.46 0.84 2.14
N HIS A 82 -9.24 0.20 3.02
CA HIS A 82 -8.81 -0.05 4.41
C HIS A 82 -7.59 -0.96 4.49
N TRP A 83 -7.51 -2.00 3.64
CA TRP A 83 -6.37 -2.90 3.58
C TRP A 83 -5.09 -2.16 3.21
N THR A 84 -5.14 -1.33 2.16
CA THR A 84 -4.02 -0.52 1.69
C THR A 84 -3.50 0.41 2.79
N LEU A 85 -4.40 1.04 3.56
CA LEU A 85 -4.05 1.87 4.71
C LEU A 85 -3.29 1.07 5.78
N LYS A 86 -3.82 -0.09 6.20
CA LYS A 86 -3.17 -0.97 7.19
C LYS A 86 -1.80 -1.44 6.74
N GLU A 87 -1.67 -1.91 5.50
CA GLU A 87 -0.39 -2.37 4.94
C GLU A 87 0.62 -1.22 4.82
N SER A 88 0.18 -0.01 4.42
CA SER A 88 1.05 1.16 4.37
C SER A 88 1.64 1.49 5.75
N PHE A 89 0.83 1.41 6.81
CA PHE A 89 1.29 1.60 8.18
C PHE A 89 2.26 0.50 8.63
N ILE A 90 1.92 -0.78 8.44
CA ILE A 90 2.80 -1.91 8.81
C ILE A 90 4.16 -1.80 8.11
N LYS A 91 4.15 -1.42 6.82
CA LYS A 91 5.37 -1.21 6.03
C LYS A 91 6.20 -0.06 6.57
N ALA A 92 5.56 1.02 7.03
CA ALA A 92 6.25 2.16 7.62
C ALA A 92 6.97 1.79 8.92
N ILE A 93 6.32 1.02 9.81
CA ILE A 93 6.90 0.61 11.10
C ILE A 93 7.82 -0.62 11.01
N GLY A 94 7.85 -1.31 9.86
CA GLY A 94 8.78 -2.41 9.59
C GLY A 94 8.54 -3.70 10.38
N THR A 95 7.37 -3.90 10.98
CA THR A 95 7.08 -5.08 11.83
C THR A 95 6.76 -6.36 11.04
N GLY A 96 6.44 -6.25 9.75
CA GLY A 96 6.06 -7.38 8.90
C GLY A 96 4.82 -8.13 9.39
N LEU A 97 4.75 -9.43 9.10
CA LEU A 97 3.57 -10.30 9.29
C LEU A 97 3.15 -10.54 10.75
N GLY A 98 3.98 -10.16 11.73
CA GLY A 98 3.71 -10.42 13.15
C GLY A 98 2.77 -9.42 13.81
N PHE A 99 2.40 -8.33 13.12
CA PHE A 99 1.57 -7.28 13.68
C PHE A 99 0.10 -7.69 13.72
N ASN A 100 -0.55 -7.53 14.88
CA ASN A 100 -1.99 -7.78 14.99
C ASN A 100 -2.78 -6.61 14.40
N LEU A 101 -3.34 -6.81 13.21
CA LEU A 101 -4.11 -5.80 12.48
C LEU A 101 -5.36 -5.29 13.19
N GLN A 102 -5.88 -6.01 14.19
CA GLN A 102 -7.03 -5.55 15.00
C GLN A 102 -6.67 -4.45 16.00
N ARG A 103 -5.37 -4.19 16.23
CA ARG A 103 -4.92 -3.09 17.07
C ARG A 103 -5.07 -1.73 16.38
N VAL A 104 -5.11 -1.73 15.06
CA VAL A 104 -5.19 -0.52 14.25
C VAL A 104 -6.60 -0.36 13.73
N GLU A 105 -7.17 0.82 13.85
CA GLU A 105 -8.50 1.15 13.31
C GLU A 105 -8.43 2.44 12.49
N PHE A 106 -8.84 2.37 11.22
CA PHE A 106 -8.89 3.55 10.35
C PHE A 106 -10.27 4.19 10.29
N HIS A 107 -10.30 5.50 10.44
CA HIS A 107 -11.48 6.33 10.30
C HIS A 107 -11.35 7.17 9.04
N LEU A 108 -12.03 6.71 7.98
CA LEU A 108 -12.00 7.36 6.68
C LEU A 108 -12.71 8.71 6.70
N SER A 109 -12.24 9.64 5.88
CA SER A 109 -13.00 10.85 5.56
C SER A 109 -14.30 10.53 4.82
N SER A 110 -15.35 11.33 5.04
CA SER A 110 -16.60 11.28 4.28
C SER A 110 -16.43 11.69 2.80
N GLU A 111 -15.29 12.27 2.46
CA GLU A 111 -15.00 12.66 1.09
C GLU A 111 -14.70 11.44 0.21
N PRO A 112 -15.31 11.36 -0.99
CA PRO A 112 -15.04 10.27 -1.91
C PRO A 112 -13.61 10.36 -2.44
N LEU A 113 -12.97 9.21 -2.59
CA LEU A 113 -11.69 9.10 -3.25
C LEU A 113 -11.91 9.20 -4.76
N THR A 114 -11.23 10.15 -5.42
CA THR A 114 -11.33 10.38 -6.86
C THR A 114 -9.94 10.46 -7.48
N GLN A 115 -9.79 9.95 -8.70
CA GLN A 115 -8.54 10.07 -9.45
C GLN A 115 -8.11 11.54 -9.57
N GLY A 116 -6.80 11.80 -9.48
CA GLY A 116 -6.26 13.15 -9.55
C GLY A 116 -6.32 13.96 -8.26
N ARG A 117 -6.74 13.35 -7.15
CA ARG A 117 -6.81 14.00 -5.83
C ARG A 117 -6.17 13.11 -4.76
N VAL A 118 -5.48 13.77 -3.82
CA VAL A 118 -4.93 13.14 -2.62
C VAL A 118 -5.77 13.58 -1.40
N LEU A 119 -6.20 12.63 -0.59
CA LEU A 119 -6.88 12.88 0.69
C LEU A 119 -5.91 12.70 1.86
N ARG A 120 -6.07 13.52 2.91
CA ARG A 120 -5.21 13.55 4.10
C ARG A 120 -5.98 13.56 5.43
N HIS A 121 -7.27 13.26 5.37
CA HIS A 121 -8.19 13.41 6.50
C HIS A 121 -8.50 12.08 7.20
N THR A 122 -7.92 10.99 6.73
CA THR A 122 -8.05 9.68 7.37
C THR A 122 -7.24 9.66 8.65
N LYS A 123 -7.89 9.20 9.72
CA LYS A 123 -7.30 9.08 11.05
C LYS A 123 -7.05 7.62 11.38
N MET A 124 -6.06 7.39 12.23
CA MET A 124 -5.75 6.06 12.75
C MET A 124 -5.86 6.06 14.26
N LEU A 125 -6.45 5.01 14.80
CA LEU A 125 -6.37 4.68 16.21
C LEU A 125 -5.46 3.45 16.36
N LEU A 126 -4.58 3.46 17.36
CA LEU A 126 -3.80 2.32 17.79
C LEU A 126 -4.20 1.97 19.23
N ASP A 127 -4.67 0.75 19.45
CA ASP A 127 -5.19 0.29 20.75
C ASP A 127 -6.22 1.27 21.35
N GLU A 128 -7.15 1.75 20.51
CA GLU A 128 -8.22 2.71 20.84
C GLU A 128 -7.77 4.17 21.08
N GLU A 129 -6.48 4.49 20.95
CA GLU A 129 -5.95 5.85 21.08
C GLU A 129 -5.65 6.49 19.72
N GLU A 130 -6.06 7.75 19.51
CA GLU A 130 -5.83 8.47 18.25
C GLU A 130 -4.34 8.81 18.05
N GLU A 131 -3.76 8.27 16.98
CA GLU A 131 -2.36 8.46 16.61
C GLU A 131 -2.20 9.72 15.74
N ARG A 132 -2.00 10.87 16.40
CA ARG A 132 -1.97 12.19 15.72
C ARG A 132 -0.66 12.52 15.02
N GLU A 133 0.41 11.79 15.32
CA GLU A 133 1.70 11.95 14.67
C GLU A 133 1.76 11.23 13.32
N TRP A 134 0.80 10.34 13.04
CA TRP A 134 0.66 9.66 11.78
C TRP A 134 -0.25 10.41 10.82
N LEU A 135 0.22 10.61 9.60
CA LEU A 135 -0.55 11.14 8.49
C LEU A 135 -0.69 10.07 7.39
N PHE A 136 -1.87 10.00 6.78
CA PHE A 136 -2.16 9.09 5.70
C PHE A 136 -2.56 9.87 4.45
N GLU A 137 -1.86 9.61 3.34
CA GLU A 137 -2.24 10.10 2.02
C GLU A 137 -2.91 8.99 1.23
N GLU A 138 -4.12 9.26 0.77
CA GLU A 138 -4.88 8.32 -0.04
C GLU A 138 -5.10 8.89 -1.43
N SER A 139 -4.91 8.06 -2.46
CA SER A 139 -5.22 8.44 -3.84
C SER A 139 -5.60 7.23 -4.69
N LEU A 140 -6.12 7.52 -5.88
CA LEU A 140 -6.38 6.54 -6.93
C LEU A 140 -5.44 6.79 -8.10
N LEU A 141 -4.67 5.79 -8.53
CA LEU A 141 -3.90 5.88 -9.77
C LEU A 141 -4.81 5.86 -10.99
N ASP A 142 -5.82 4.99 -10.93
CA ASP A 142 -6.89 4.81 -11.91
C ASP A 142 -8.18 4.38 -11.20
N ALA A 143 -9.16 3.84 -11.93
CA ALA A 143 -10.44 3.45 -11.36
C ALA A 143 -10.37 2.27 -10.37
N GLU A 144 -9.29 1.48 -10.38
CA GLU A 144 -9.22 0.21 -9.65
C GLU A 144 -8.05 0.14 -8.65
N HIS A 145 -7.04 0.99 -8.77
CA HIS A 145 -5.84 0.95 -7.93
C HIS A 145 -5.85 2.01 -6.84
N HIS A 146 -6.02 1.54 -5.59
CA HIS A 146 -5.91 2.34 -4.38
C HIS A 146 -4.46 2.44 -3.95
N ILE A 147 -4.02 3.64 -3.56
CA ILE A 147 -2.74 3.85 -2.88
C ILE A 147 -3.00 4.47 -1.51
N ALA A 148 -2.24 4.00 -0.53
CA ALA A 148 -2.04 4.68 0.75
C ALA A 148 -0.54 4.91 1.01
N VAL A 149 -0.19 6.11 1.45
CA VAL A 149 1.14 6.43 2.00
C VAL A 149 0.96 6.78 3.47
N ALA A 150 1.61 6.02 4.36
CA ALA A 150 1.70 6.31 5.79
C ALA A 150 2.97 7.10 6.06
N LEU A 151 2.82 8.21 6.77
CA LEU A 151 3.89 9.12 7.16
C LEU A 151 3.90 9.24 8.68
N GLY A 152 5.01 8.87 9.30
CA GLY A 152 5.15 8.84 10.76
C GLY A 152 6.40 9.55 11.26
N PRO A 153 6.52 9.74 12.59
CA PRO A 153 7.69 10.34 13.20
C PRO A 153 8.95 9.48 12.94
N GLU A 154 10.11 10.14 12.87
CA GLU A 154 11.41 9.45 12.76
C GLU A 154 11.71 8.70 14.07
N ASP A 155 12.20 7.44 13.99
CA ASP A 155 12.56 6.59 15.15
C ASP A 155 13.51 7.27 16.16
N LYS A 156 14.25 8.29 15.70
CA LYS A 156 15.22 9.06 16.49
C LYS A 156 14.79 10.52 16.50
N ALA A 157 13.96 10.86 17.48
CA ALA A 157 13.57 12.24 17.75
C ALA A 157 14.81 13.16 17.89
N GLY A 158 15.10 13.93 16.85
CA GLY A 158 15.85 15.18 16.95
C GLY A 158 14.87 16.35 17.08
N PRO A 159 15.27 17.50 17.65
CA PRO A 159 14.38 18.65 17.93
C PRO A 159 13.98 19.44 16.67
N ALA A 160 14.08 18.84 15.48
CA ALA A 160 13.81 19.53 14.22
C ALA A 160 12.32 19.43 13.88
N THR A 161 11.66 20.57 13.69
CA THR A 161 10.32 20.65 13.11
C THR A 161 10.30 19.89 11.78
N PRO A 162 9.39 18.93 11.54
CA PRO A 162 9.29 18.24 10.26
C PRO A 162 9.12 19.26 9.12
N PRO A 163 9.70 19.01 7.93
CA PRO A 163 9.50 19.90 6.80
C PRO A 163 7.99 20.00 6.50
N PRO A 164 7.51 21.13 5.95
CA PRO A 164 6.12 21.22 5.53
C PRO A 164 5.85 20.15 4.48
N LEU A 165 4.87 19.28 4.77
CA LEU A 165 4.48 18.18 3.90
C LEU A 165 3.86 18.70 2.60
N THR A 166 4.64 18.71 1.53
CA THR A 166 4.13 19.00 0.19
C THR A 166 3.37 17.79 -0.33
N THR A 167 2.08 17.95 -0.60
CA THR A 167 1.30 16.88 -1.24
C THR A 167 1.74 16.75 -2.68
N THR A 168 2.21 15.58 -3.05
CA THR A 168 2.59 15.28 -4.43
C THR A 168 1.78 14.10 -4.90
N MET A 169 1.12 14.26 -6.04
CA MET A 169 0.55 13.12 -6.74
C MET A 169 1.67 12.21 -7.23
N PHE A 170 1.37 10.92 -7.35
CA PHE A 170 2.27 9.97 -7.98
C PHE A 170 2.59 10.42 -9.41
N THR A 171 3.87 10.38 -9.75
CA THR A 171 4.36 10.61 -11.11
C THR A 171 4.57 9.25 -11.77
N LEU A 172 3.93 9.02 -12.91
CA LEU A 172 4.13 7.81 -13.69
C LEU A 172 5.45 7.92 -14.45
N LEU A 173 6.35 6.97 -14.25
CA LEU A 173 7.63 6.89 -14.96
C LEU A 173 7.58 5.85 -16.06
N SER A 174 8.09 6.20 -17.23
CA SER A 174 8.43 5.26 -18.29
C SER A 174 9.68 4.45 -17.95
N PHE A 175 9.91 3.34 -18.67
CA PHE A 175 11.13 2.56 -18.51
C PHE A 175 12.38 3.41 -18.77
N ASP A 176 12.38 4.22 -19.84
CA ASP A 176 13.51 5.08 -20.19
C ASP A 176 13.85 6.10 -19.09
N GLU A 177 12.84 6.68 -18.43
CA GLU A 177 13.05 7.56 -17.28
C GLU A 177 13.62 6.80 -16.07
N LEU A 178 13.12 5.59 -15.81
CA LEU A 178 13.59 4.74 -14.72
C LEU A 178 15.08 4.37 -14.88
N ILE A 179 15.50 4.08 -16.11
CA ILE A 179 16.89 3.67 -16.41
C ILE A 179 17.81 4.84 -16.81
N ALA A 180 17.31 6.08 -16.84
CA ALA A 180 18.06 7.24 -17.34
C ALA A 180 19.41 7.47 -16.65
N SER A 181 19.53 7.08 -15.37
CA SER A 181 20.76 7.16 -14.57
C SER A 181 21.34 5.79 -14.19
N ALA A 182 20.80 4.70 -14.76
CA ALA A 182 21.27 3.36 -14.45
C ALA A 182 22.64 3.11 -15.09
N SER A 183 23.50 2.41 -14.36
CA SER A 183 24.75 1.85 -14.90
C SER A 183 24.80 0.37 -14.56
N PRO A 184 25.24 -0.51 -15.49
CA PRO A 184 25.36 -1.93 -15.21
C PRO A 184 26.30 -2.18 -14.03
N LEU A 185 25.85 -2.95 -13.04
CA LEU A 185 26.68 -3.39 -11.91
C LEU A 185 27.37 -4.72 -12.20
N THR A 186 26.81 -5.51 -13.10
CA THR A 186 27.30 -6.84 -13.51
C THR A 186 27.28 -6.94 -15.03
N GLU A 187 28.03 -7.92 -15.56
CA GLU A 187 27.95 -8.28 -16.98
C GLU A 187 26.56 -8.83 -17.32
N GLU A 188 26.21 -8.76 -18.61
CA GLU A 188 24.97 -9.35 -19.12
C GLU A 188 24.98 -10.87 -18.92
N ASP A 189 23.87 -11.40 -18.40
CA ASP A 189 23.62 -12.83 -18.29
C ASP A 189 22.48 -13.23 -19.23
N PRO A 190 22.77 -13.71 -20.45
CA PRO A 190 21.75 -14.13 -21.40
C PRO A 190 20.89 -15.30 -20.89
N ALA A 191 21.43 -16.16 -20.03
CA ALA A 191 20.70 -17.32 -19.52
C ALA A 191 19.57 -16.88 -18.58
N TYR A 192 19.75 -15.79 -17.83
CA TYR A 192 18.72 -15.24 -16.95
C TYR A 192 17.43 -14.89 -17.72
N TRP A 193 17.55 -14.31 -18.91
CA TRP A 193 16.40 -13.94 -19.74
C TRP A 193 15.67 -15.15 -20.31
N ASP A 194 16.41 -16.18 -20.74
CA ASP A 194 15.82 -17.41 -21.24
C ASP A 194 15.09 -18.18 -20.13
N GLU A 195 15.68 -18.25 -18.93
CA GLU A 195 15.02 -18.83 -17.76
C GLU A 195 13.75 -18.07 -17.37
N PHE A 196 13.78 -16.73 -17.41
CA PHE A 196 12.60 -15.91 -17.12
C PHE A 196 11.47 -16.19 -18.12
N LYS A 197 11.77 -16.21 -19.42
CA LYS A 197 10.81 -16.51 -20.49
C LYS A 197 10.16 -17.88 -20.37
N MET A 198 10.85 -18.85 -19.76
CA MET A 198 10.32 -20.20 -19.58
C MET A 198 9.31 -20.32 -18.42
N LYS A 199 9.17 -19.29 -17.58
CA LYS A 199 8.21 -19.31 -16.47
C LYS A 199 6.80 -19.06 -17.00
N ASP A 200 5.84 -19.85 -16.54
CA ASP A 200 4.42 -19.60 -16.78
C ASP A 200 4.05 -18.21 -16.24
N GLU A 201 3.34 -17.40 -17.03
CA GLU A 201 2.92 -16.03 -16.65
C GLU A 201 2.01 -16.01 -15.41
N ALA A 202 1.33 -17.11 -15.11
CA ALA A 202 0.48 -17.26 -13.94
C ALA A 202 0.62 -18.65 -13.31
N PRO A 203 0.50 -18.77 -11.98
CA PRO A 203 0.48 -20.07 -11.33
C PRO A 203 -0.70 -20.91 -11.86
N GLN A 204 -0.43 -22.18 -12.17
CA GLN A 204 -1.46 -23.14 -12.56
C GLN A 204 -2.44 -23.32 -11.41
N ARG A 205 -3.64 -22.72 -11.53
CA ARG A 205 -4.73 -22.95 -10.58
C ARG A 205 -5.11 -24.43 -10.65
N GLN A 206 -5.00 -25.16 -9.54
CA GLN A 206 -5.55 -26.52 -9.43
C GLN A 206 -7.04 -26.45 -9.79
N ARG A 207 -7.42 -26.98 -10.95
CA ARG A 207 -8.83 -27.26 -11.24
C ARG A 207 -9.17 -28.48 -10.41
N ASP A 208 -10.02 -28.31 -9.41
CA ASP A 208 -10.54 -29.43 -8.63
C ASP A 208 -11.15 -30.46 -9.57
N ALA A 209 -10.55 -31.65 -9.55
CA ALA A 209 -11.19 -32.85 -10.03
C ALA A 209 -12.40 -33.15 -9.13
N GLN A 210 -13.45 -33.72 -9.74
CA GLN A 210 -14.71 -34.18 -9.15
C GLN A 210 -15.79 -33.11 -8.97
N ILE A 211 -16.79 -33.10 -9.85
CA ILE A 211 -18.10 -33.76 -9.59
C ILE A 211 -18.67 -34.25 -10.93
N SER A 212 -18.41 -35.53 -11.28
CA SER A 212 -19.38 -36.31 -12.03
C SER A 212 -20.11 -37.20 -11.03
N ARG A 213 -21.38 -36.90 -10.79
CA ARG A 213 -22.42 -37.86 -10.41
C ARG A 213 -23.69 -37.50 -11.14
#